data_AF-A0AB39V6Z0-F1
#
_entry.id   AF-A0AB39V6Z0-F1
#
_cell.length_a   1.000
_cell.length_b   1.000
_cell.length_c   1.000
_cell.angle_alpha   90.00
_cell.angle_beta   90.00
_cell.angle_gamma   90.00
#
_symmetry.space_group_name_H-M   'P 1'
#
loop_
_entity.id
_entity.type
_entity.pdbx_description
1 polymer ?
#
loop_
_entity_poly.entity_id
_entity_poly.type
_entity_poly.pdbx_seq_one_letter_code
_entity_poly.pdbx_strand_id
1 'polypeptide(L)'
;MLTTEENGKKQEQKRYYIMNITGEVEKFVRTARGHWAIESYHWILDVTFREDANKTLKKNAARNLNILRKLAISILEELPFRKKFSRRIRRYIISLDVRRYLKLFFDI
;
A
#
# COMPACT_ATOMS: atom_id res chain seq x y z
N MET A 1 15.19 18.94 -9.18
CA MET A 1 16.14 19.15 -8.07
C MET A 1 15.33 19.41 -6.83
N LEU A 2 15.51 18.62 -5.78
CA LEU A 2 14.85 18.83 -4.49
C LEU A 2 15.90 19.35 -3.51
N THR A 3 15.62 20.48 -2.87
CA THR A 3 16.48 21.03 -1.82
C THR A 3 15.72 20.90 -0.51
N THR A 4 16.31 20.22 0.47
CA THR A 4 15.73 20.03 1.80
C THR A 4 16.70 20.61 2.81
N GLU A 5 16.18 21.32 3.81
CA GLU A 5 16.97 21.91 4.88
C GLU A 5 16.60 21.22 6.19
N GLU A 6 17.54 20.49 6.76
CA GLU A 6 17.34 19.71 7.99
C GLU A 6 18.48 20.03 8.96
N ASN A 7 18.15 20.48 10.17
CA ASN A 7 19.12 20.90 11.19
C ASN A 7 20.18 21.90 10.70
N GLY A 8 19.79 22.87 9.87
CA GLY A 8 20.71 23.88 9.30
C GLY A 8 21.64 23.37 8.20
N LYS A 9 21.53 22.10 7.80
CA LYS A 9 22.26 21.52 6.66
C LYS A 9 21.35 21.49 5.43
N LYS A 10 21.76 22.19 4.38
CA LYS A 10 21.14 22.08 3.05
C LYS A 10 21.59 20.80 2.38
N GLN A 11 20.63 19.97 2.00
CA GLN A 11 20.85 18.78 1.17
C GLN A 11 20.19 18.97 -0.18
N GLU A 12 20.95 18.68 -1.24
CA GLU A 12 20.45 18.72 -2.60
C GLU A 12 20.34 17.29 -3.15
N GLN A 13 19.15 16.95 -3.63
CA GLN A 13 18.88 15.68 -4.31
C GLN A 13 18.60 15.93 -5.78
N LYS A 14 19.44 15.34 -6.63
CA LYS A 14 19.21 15.23 -8.07
C LYS A 14 18.76 13.79 -8.39
N ARG A 15 17.69 13.67 -9.18
CA ARG A 15 17.15 12.38 -9.64
C ARG A 15 17.08 12.43 -11.15
N TYR A 16 17.63 11.42 -11.80
CA TYR A 16 17.63 11.27 -13.26
C TYR A 16 16.61 10.19 -13.64
N TYR A 17 15.92 10.38 -14.76
CA TYR A 17 14.88 9.47 -15.22
C TYR A 17 15.12 9.14 -16.68
N ILE A 18 14.98 7.86 -17.02
CA ILE A 18 14.98 7.36 -18.40
C ILE A 18 13.53 7.10 -18.75
N MET A 19 13.01 7.79 -19.76
CA MET A 19 11.61 7.65 -20.18
C MET A 19 11.48 7.82 -21.69
N ASN A 20 10.41 7.26 -22.24
CA ASN A 20 10.04 7.39 -23.65
C ASN A 20 8.89 8.41 -23.87
N ILE A 21 8.59 9.25 -22.87
CA ILE A 21 7.57 10.31 -22.98
C ILE A 21 8.24 11.57 -23.52
N THR A 22 7.74 12.06 -24.66
CA THR A 22 8.19 13.32 -25.28
C THR A 22 7.09 14.38 -25.18
N GLY A 23 7.42 15.58 -24.71
CA GLY A 23 6.50 16.74 -24.74
C GLY A 23 5.48 16.85 -23.59
N GLU A 24 5.35 15.83 -22.72
CA GLU A 24 4.36 15.82 -21.62
C GLU A 24 5.02 15.88 -20.22
N VAL A 25 5.74 16.97 -19.91
CA VAL A 25 6.46 17.11 -18.62
C VAL A 25 5.53 16.96 -17.41
N GLU A 26 4.32 17.50 -17.48
CA GLU A 26 3.34 17.41 -16.38
C GLU A 26 2.91 15.96 -16.11
N LYS A 27 2.66 15.19 -17.16
CA LYS A 27 2.32 13.76 -17.05
C LYS A 27 3.47 12.97 -16.47
N PHE A 28 4.71 13.28 -16.87
CA PHE A 28 5.89 12.69 -16.26
C PHE A 28 5.95 13.00 -14.75
N VAL A 29 5.83 14.27 -14.36
CA VAL A 29 5.88 14.69 -12.96
C VAL A 29 4.77 14.01 -12.14
N ARG A 30 3.55 13.95 -12.67
CA ARG A 30 2.42 13.26 -12.04
C ARG A 30 2.70 11.77 -11.85
N THR A 31 3.25 11.11 -12.88
CA THR A 31 3.60 9.69 -12.83
C THR A 31 4.72 9.42 -11.83
N ALA A 32 5.79 10.21 -11.85
CA ALA A 32 6.92 10.08 -10.94
C ALA A 32 6.50 10.29 -9.48
N ARG A 33 5.61 11.25 -9.20
CA ARG A 33 5.01 11.43 -7.87
C ARG A 33 4.08 10.28 -7.51
N GLY A 34 3.25 9.82 -8.44
CA GLY A 34 2.32 8.71 -8.26
C GLY A 34 3.00 7.37 -7.98
N HIS A 35 4.23 7.18 -8.47
CA HIS A 35 5.01 5.97 -8.21
C HIS A 35 5.18 5.69 -6.71
N TRP A 36 5.31 6.73 -5.87
CA TRP A 36 5.39 6.58 -4.41
C TRP A 36 4.14 5.97 -3.77
N ALA A 37 2.99 5.99 -4.45
CA ALA A 37 1.80 5.30 -3.98
C ALA A 37 2.02 3.78 -3.92
N ILE A 38 2.85 3.22 -4.80
CA ILE A 38 3.21 1.80 -4.81
C ILE A 38 4.00 1.45 -3.55
N GLU A 39 5.04 2.21 -3.23
CA GLU A 39 5.86 2.02 -2.03
C GLU A 39 5.06 2.25 -0.74
N SER A 40 4.18 3.25 -0.75
CA SER A 40 3.26 3.49 0.36
C SER A 40 2.34 2.28 0.59
N TYR A 41 1.93 1.60 -0.49
CA TYR A 41 1.12 0.39 -0.40
C TYR A 41 1.92 -0.81 0.12
N HIS A 42 3.19 -0.95 -0.27
CA HIS A 42 4.11 -1.94 0.31
C HIS A 42 4.23 -1.75 1.82
N TRP A 43 4.47 -0.51 2.28
CA TRP A 43 4.51 -0.22 3.70
C TRP A 43 3.23 -0.65 4.44
N ILE A 44 2.04 -0.41 3.84
CA ILE A 44 0.77 -0.87 4.43
C ILE A 44 0.75 -2.41 4.56
N LEU A 45 1.21 -3.14 3.54
CA LEU A 45 1.29 -4.60 3.58
C LEU A 45 2.27 -5.07 4.67
N ASP A 46 3.41 -4.41 4.82
CA ASP A 46 4.41 -4.74 5.83
C ASP A 46 3.89 -4.55 7.25
N VAL A 47 3.32 -3.37 7.56
CA VAL A 47 2.81 -3.10 8.91
C VAL A 47 1.55 -3.89 9.23
N THR A 48 0.73 -4.18 8.22
CA THR A 48 -0.55 -4.87 8.43
C THR A 48 -0.37 -6.38 8.48
N PHE A 49 0.44 -6.97 7.60
CA PHE A 49 0.59 -8.42 7.43
C PHE A 49 1.97 -8.97 7.76
N ARG A 50 2.93 -8.13 8.16
CA ARG A 50 4.33 -8.52 8.35
C ARG A 50 4.90 -9.16 7.09
N GLU A 51 4.65 -8.52 5.95
CA GLU A 51 5.02 -9.05 4.64
C GLU A 51 6.54 -9.27 4.50
N ASP A 52 7.37 -8.33 4.94
CA ASP A 52 8.83 -8.48 5.05
C ASP A 52 9.28 -9.74 5.82
N ALA A 53 8.55 -10.15 6.85
CA ALA A 53 8.90 -11.31 7.66
C ALA A 53 8.44 -12.65 7.04
N ASN A 54 7.78 -12.61 5.89
CA ASN A 54 7.23 -13.80 5.24
C ASN A 54 8.34 -14.65 4.59
N LYS A 55 8.41 -15.92 4.98
CA LYS A 55 9.41 -16.88 4.49
C LYS A 55 8.89 -17.82 3.38
N THR A 56 7.82 -17.44 2.69
CA THR A 56 7.24 -18.26 1.60
C THR A 56 8.22 -18.38 0.44
N LEU A 57 8.85 -19.55 0.28
CA LEU A 57 9.88 -19.78 -0.75
C LEU A 57 9.31 -20.04 -2.16
N LYS A 58 8.11 -20.63 -2.24
CA LYS A 58 7.49 -20.95 -3.54
C LYS A 58 6.95 -19.67 -4.20
N LYS A 59 7.47 -19.33 -5.39
CA LYS A 59 7.08 -18.13 -6.15
C LYS A 59 5.56 -17.99 -6.37
N ASN A 60 4.89 -19.08 -6.75
CA ASN A 60 3.44 -19.07 -6.98
C ASN A 60 2.67 -18.83 -5.68
N ALA A 61 3.09 -19.44 -4.57
CA ALA A 61 2.47 -19.22 -3.28
C ALA A 61 2.66 -17.77 -2.79
N ALA A 62 3.86 -17.20 -2.96
CA ALA A 62 4.13 -15.80 -2.64
C ALA A 62 3.26 -14.84 -3.46
N ARG A 63 3.11 -15.09 -4.77
CA ARG A 63 2.21 -14.31 -5.64
C ARG A 63 0.75 -14.40 -5.20
N ASN A 64 0.25 -15.61 -4.96
CA ASN A 64 -1.14 -15.82 -4.53
C ASN A 64 -1.40 -15.13 -3.19
N LEU A 65 -0.47 -15.25 -2.25
CA LEU A 65 -0.59 -14.62 -0.94
C LEU A 65 -0.60 -13.09 -1.03
N ASN A 66 0.21 -12.49 -1.91
CA ASN A 66 0.19 -11.05 -2.15
C ASN A 66 -1.19 -10.60 -2.69
N ILE A 67 -1.75 -11.32 -3.67
CA ILE A 67 -3.10 -11.04 -4.19
C ILE A 67 -4.14 -11.10 -3.07
N LEU A 68 -4.11 -12.13 -2.22
CA LEU A 68 -5.04 -12.27 -1.10
C LEU A 68 -4.89 -11.15 -0.06
N ARG A 69 -3.66 -10.73 0.24
CA ARG A 69 -3.42 -9.60 1.17
C ARG A 69 -3.95 -8.29 0.61
N LYS A 70 -3.76 -8.04 -0.69
CA LYS A 70 -4.31 -6.88 -1.39
C LYS A 70 -5.83 -6.85 -1.30
N LEU A 71 -6.48 -7.97 -1.59
CA LEU A 71 -7.93 -8.12 -1.44
C LEU A 71 -8.37 -7.87 0.01
N ALA A 72 -7.65 -8.41 0.99
CA ALA A 72 -7.96 -8.19 2.40
C ALA A 72 -7.83 -6.71 2.82
N ILE A 73 -6.86 -5.96 2.27
CA ILE A 73 -6.79 -4.50 2.48
C ILE A 73 -8.02 -3.81 1.91
N SER A 74 -8.41 -4.13 0.67
CA SER A 74 -9.62 -3.54 0.06
C SER A 74 -10.86 -3.76 0.93
N ILE A 75 -11.06 -4.98 1.43
CA ILE A 75 -12.17 -5.28 2.36
C ILE A 75 -12.07 -4.45 3.65
N LEU A 76 -10.87 -4.29 4.23
CA LEU A 76 -10.67 -3.52 5.47
C LEU A 76 -10.98 -2.02 5.33
N GLU A 77 -10.78 -1.47 4.14
CA GLU A 77 -11.03 -0.05 3.84
C GLU A 77 -12.51 0.22 3.54
N GLU A 78 -13.18 -0.67 2.81
CA GLU A 78 -14.60 -0.53 2.44
C GLU A 78 -15.56 -0.81 3.60
N LEU A 79 -15.18 -1.68 4.54
CA LEU A 79 -16.09 -2.07 5.61
C LEU A 79 -16.40 -0.89 6.56
N PRO A 80 -17.68 -0.65 6.88
CA PRO A 80 -18.07 0.45 7.75
C PRO A 80 -17.77 0.11 9.22
N PHE A 81 -16.87 0.87 9.83
CA PHE A 81 -16.61 0.82 11.27
C PHE A 81 -17.09 2.11 11.95
N ARG A 82 -17.91 1.97 13.00
CA ARG A 82 -18.46 3.11 13.77
C ARG A 82 -17.38 4.00 14.41
N LYS A 83 -16.21 3.43 14.70
CA LYS A 83 -15.05 4.13 15.27
C LYS A 83 -13.84 3.94 14.37
N LYS A 84 -12.93 4.93 14.38
CA LYS A 84 -11.64 4.81 13.70
C LYS A 84 -10.74 3.84 14.46
N PHE A 85 -10.52 2.67 13.87
CA PHE A 85 -9.57 1.66 14.35
C PHE A 85 -8.40 1.52 13.39
N SER A 86 -7.23 1.15 13.93
CA SER A 86 -6.09 0.73 13.12
C SER A 86 -6.43 -0.53 12.31
N ARG A 87 -5.77 -0.72 11.16
CA ARG A 87 -5.96 -1.90 10.29
C ARG A 87 -5.79 -3.21 11.05
N ARG A 88 -4.84 -3.26 12.00
CA ARG A 88 -4.60 -4.43 12.85
C ARG A 88 -5.81 -4.78 13.73
N ILE A 89 -6.45 -3.78 14.34
CA ILE A 89 -7.65 -3.99 15.16
C ILE A 89 -8.85 -4.36 14.29
N ARG A 90 -9.04 -3.69 13.14
CA ARG A 90 -10.12 -4.04 12.19
C ARG A 90 -10.01 -5.50 11.73
N ARG A 91 -8.80 -5.97 11.40
CA ARG A 91 -8.53 -7.38 11.07
C ARG A 91 -8.95 -8.33 12.19
N TYR A 92 -8.62 -7.99 13.44
CA TYR A 92 -9.00 -8.79 14.60
C TYR A 92 -10.54 -8.85 14.74
N ILE A 93 -11.23 -7.72 14.66
CA ILE A 93 -12.71 -7.67 14.75
C ILE A 93 -13.34 -8.52 13.64
N ILE A 94 -12.89 -8.38 12.39
CA ILE A 94 -13.43 -9.18 11.28
C ILE A 94 -13.17 -10.67 11.50
N SER A 95 -12.01 -11.04 12.05
CA SER A 95 -11.71 -12.43 12.32
C SER A 95 -12.63 -13.09 13.37
N LEU A 96 -13.29 -12.29 14.21
CA LEU A 96 -14.26 -12.79 15.18
C LEU A 96 -15.61 -13.17 14.54
N ASP A 97 -15.97 -12.57 13.41
CA ASP A 97 -17.20 -12.88 12.67
C ASP A 97 -17.03 -12.65 11.16
N VAL A 98 -16.21 -13.50 10.54
CA VAL A 98 -15.86 -13.36 9.12
C VAL A 98 -17.10 -13.42 8.23
N ARG A 99 -18.07 -14.27 8.56
CA ARG A 99 -19.28 -14.46 7.74
C ARG A 99 -20.07 -13.16 7.63
N ARG A 100 -20.36 -12.51 8.76
CA ARG A 100 -21.11 -11.24 8.76
C ARG A 100 -20.46 -10.18 7.86
N TYR A 101 -19.14 -10.02 7.97
CA TYR A 101 -18.42 -9.00 7.20
C TYR A 101 -18.28 -9.36 5.71
N LEU A 102 -18.17 -10.64 5.37
CA LEU A 102 -18.19 -11.07 3.96
C LEU A 102 -19.55 -10.79 3.31
N LYS A 103 -20.65 -11.03 4.02
CA LYS A 103 -21.99 -10.69 3.52
C LYS A 103 -22.14 -9.20 3.20
N LEU A 104 -21.63 -8.35 4.09
CA LEU A 104 -21.65 -6.89 3.91
C LEU A 104 -20.82 -6.38 2.73
N PHE A 105 -19.80 -7.13 2.30
CA PHE A 105 -18.91 -6.71 1.22
C PHE A 105 -19.29 -7.30 -0.13
N PHE A 106 -19.80 -8.53 -0.15
CA PHE A 106 -20.10 -9.28 -1.38
C PHE A 106 -21.61 -9.35 -1.70
N ASP A 107 -22.47 -8.81 -0.85
CA ASP A 107 -23.94 -8.91 -0.98
C ASP A 107 -24.45 -10.36 -1.13
N ILE A 108 -23.79 -11.33 -0.48
CA ILE A 108 -24.10 -12.77 -0.45
C ILE A 108 -24.54 -13.28 0.92
#